data_AF-A0A843I6Z1-F1
#
_entry.id   AF-A0A843I6Z1-F1
#
_cell.length_a   1.000
_cell.length_b   1.000
_cell.length_c   1.000
_cell.angle_alpha   90.00
_cell.angle_beta   90.00
_cell.angle_gamma   90.00
#
_symmetry.space_group_name_H-M   'P 1'
#
loop_
_entity.id
_entity.type
_entity.pdbx_description
1 polymer ?
#
loop_
_entity_poly.entity_id
_entity_poly.type
_entity_poly.pdbx_seq_one_letter_code
_entity_poly.pdbx_strand_id
1 'polypeptide(L)'
;MVEILALREVDDEELKAVAKLVEEFGPPPVELVVALVDDKIAEEAFGISGLGSARLITGEGHYTLLVRSPDKFSIWRELAFLEAMVDPRLMSIWSTPEQYRNEGDALALSLALLNRVADFRIALRDVKLLTSSFSPGDLPVDVDDLRRSLIYTLALDVTVSAALAGFSSLAEELYLKYRQIPLKDIYTRFRNFVINNFKFEPIYNYLLLLGRPSR
;
A
#
# COMPACT_ATOMS: atom_id res chain seq x y z
N MET A 1 5.50 14.68 -16.04
CA MET A 1 5.55 14.26 -17.46
C MET A 1 5.60 12.74 -17.46
N VAL A 2 4.85 12.07 -18.34
CA VAL A 2 4.88 10.60 -18.46
C VAL A 2 5.46 10.26 -19.83
N GLU A 3 6.48 9.43 -19.84
CA GLU A 3 7.04 8.82 -21.05
C GLU A 3 6.78 7.32 -21.02
N ILE A 4 6.32 6.74 -22.14
CA ILE A 4 6.04 5.31 -22.25
C ILE A 4 7.00 4.70 -23.27
N LEU A 5 7.76 3.69 -22.84
CA LEU A 5 8.78 3.00 -23.63
C LEU A 5 8.44 1.52 -23.76
N ALA A 6 8.43 1.01 -24.99
CA ALA A 6 8.33 -0.41 -25.28
C ALA A 6 9.73 -1.01 -25.42
N LEU A 7 10.19 -1.78 -24.41
CA LEU A 7 11.49 -2.46 -24.45
C LEU A 7 11.40 -3.90 -24.95
N ARG A 8 10.18 -4.44 -25.03
CA ARG A 8 9.85 -5.70 -25.71
C ARG A 8 8.91 -5.44 -26.88
N GLU A 9 8.60 -6.47 -27.64
CA GLU A 9 7.51 -6.44 -28.61
C GLU A 9 6.17 -6.29 -27.87
N VAL A 10 5.38 -5.29 -28.26
CA VAL A 10 4.08 -4.94 -27.69
C VAL A 10 3.15 -4.54 -28.81
N ASP A 11 1.89 -4.95 -28.74
CA ASP A 11 0.87 -4.47 -29.67
C ASP A 11 0.31 -3.09 -29.25
N ASP A 12 -0.39 -2.45 -30.19
CA ASP A 12 -1.01 -1.14 -29.98
C ASP A 12 -2.11 -1.17 -28.91
N GLU A 13 -2.77 -2.31 -28.68
CA GLU A 13 -3.86 -2.44 -27.72
C GLU A 13 -3.32 -2.45 -26.29
N GLU A 14 -2.24 -3.19 -26.04
CA GLU A 14 -1.55 -3.26 -24.77
C GLU A 14 -0.92 -1.90 -24.41
N LEU A 15 -0.28 -1.22 -25.36
CA LEU A 15 0.27 0.12 -25.12
C LEU A 15 -0.83 1.12 -24.76
N LYS A 16 -1.95 1.11 -25.49
CA LYS A 16 -3.13 1.94 -25.17
C LYS A 16 -3.74 1.58 -23.81
N ALA A 17 -3.78 0.30 -23.47
CA ALA A 17 -4.30 -0.15 -22.18
C ALA A 17 -3.43 0.40 -21.04
N VAL A 18 -2.11 0.25 -21.10
CA VAL A 18 -1.19 0.78 -20.07
C VAL A 18 -1.29 2.31 -19.98
N ALA A 19 -1.26 3.01 -21.11
CA ALA A 19 -1.39 4.47 -21.14
C ALA A 19 -2.70 4.94 -20.48
N LYS A 20 -3.82 4.29 -20.82
CA LYS A 20 -5.13 4.57 -20.24
C LYS A 20 -5.16 4.31 -18.73
N LEU A 21 -4.55 3.22 -18.24
CA LEU A 21 -4.51 2.91 -16.82
C LEU A 21 -3.73 3.97 -16.02
N VAL A 22 -2.63 4.48 -16.57
CA VAL A 22 -1.85 5.59 -15.96
C VAL A 22 -2.66 6.88 -15.99
N GLU A 23 -3.31 7.20 -17.11
CA GLU A 23 -4.16 8.38 -17.26
C GLU A 23 -5.36 8.37 -16.31
N GLU A 24 -6.06 7.23 -16.19
CA GLU A 24 -7.21 7.07 -15.28
C GLU A 24 -6.82 7.24 -13.80
N PHE A 25 -5.58 6.88 -13.42
CA PHE A 25 -5.08 7.15 -12.06
C PHE A 25 -4.86 8.65 -11.83
N GLY A 26 -4.49 9.37 -12.88
CA GLY A 26 -4.19 10.80 -12.85
C GLY A 26 -2.70 11.09 -13.03
N PRO A 27 -2.34 12.37 -13.22
CA PRO A 27 -0.97 12.76 -13.53
C PRO A 27 -0.04 12.39 -12.36
N PRO A 28 1.13 11.79 -12.62
CA PRO A 28 2.08 11.50 -11.57
C PRO A 28 2.62 12.82 -10.98
N PRO A 29 2.95 12.82 -9.68
CA PRO A 29 3.45 14.00 -8.97
C PRO A 29 4.86 14.41 -9.40
N VAL A 30 5.58 13.53 -10.10
CA VAL A 30 6.95 13.73 -10.60
C VAL A 30 7.06 13.16 -12.02
N GLU A 31 8.22 13.33 -12.65
CA GLU A 31 8.51 12.65 -13.92
C GLU A 31 8.53 11.13 -13.74
N LEU A 32 7.86 10.42 -14.64
CA LEU A 32 7.70 8.97 -14.60
C LEU A 32 7.94 8.39 -15.98
N VAL A 33 8.85 7.43 -16.06
CA VAL A 33 9.02 6.57 -17.24
C VAL A 33 8.24 5.29 -17.01
N VAL A 34 7.40 4.88 -17.95
CA VAL A 34 6.69 3.60 -17.94
C VAL A 34 7.34 2.71 -18.97
N ALA A 35 8.02 1.65 -18.53
CA ALA A 35 8.73 0.73 -19.41
C ALA A 35 7.98 -0.59 -19.50
N LEU A 36 7.49 -0.94 -20.69
CA LEU A 36 6.94 -2.27 -20.96
C LEU A 36 8.08 -3.24 -21.19
N VAL A 37 8.17 -4.25 -20.33
CA VAL A 37 9.27 -5.22 -20.27
C VAL A 37 8.72 -6.65 -20.21
N ASP A 38 9.56 -7.63 -20.52
CA ASP A 38 9.33 -9.01 -20.08
C ASP A 38 10.22 -9.33 -18.86
N ASP A 39 10.07 -10.54 -18.30
CA ASP A 39 10.86 -10.95 -17.13
C ASP A 39 12.36 -10.98 -17.43
N LYS A 40 12.76 -11.27 -18.67
CA LYS A 40 14.17 -11.33 -19.08
C LYS A 40 14.80 -9.93 -19.07
N ILE A 41 14.15 -8.94 -19.66
CA ILE A 41 14.61 -7.55 -19.69
C ILE A 41 14.60 -6.98 -18.27
N ALA A 42 13.57 -7.28 -17.47
CA ALA A 42 13.50 -6.84 -16.08
C ALA A 42 14.72 -7.33 -15.27
N GLU A 43 15.15 -8.57 -15.47
CA GLU A 43 16.32 -9.13 -14.82
C GLU A 43 17.63 -8.57 -15.40
N GLU A 44 17.80 -8.56 -16.72
CA GLU A 44 19.06 -8.17 -17.38
C GLU A 44 19.37 -6.67 -17.27
N ALA A 45 18.36 -5.80 -17.40
CA ALA A 45 18.54 -4.35 -17.43
C ALA A 45 18.32 -3.67 -16.06
N PHE A 46 17.49 -4.26 -15.19
CA PHE A 46 17.09 -3.64 -13.93
C PHE A 46 17.40 -4.51 -12.69
N GLY A 47 17.91 -5.73 -12.86
CA GLY A 47 18.22 -6.64 -11.75
C GLY A 47 16.97 -7.11 -10.99
N ILE A 48 15.79 -7.07 -11.63
CA ILE A 48 14.51 -7.41 -11.01
C ILE A 48 14.07 -8.81 -11.44
N SER A 49 14.27 -9.80 -10.56
CA SER A 49 13.69 -11.13 -10.72
C SER A 49 12.24 -11.17 -10.23
N GLY A 50 11.35 -11.84 -10.97
CA GLY A 50 9.96 -12.04 -10.56
C GLY A 50 9.20 -10.72 -10.46
N LEU A 51 9.13 -9.98 -11.58
CA LEU A 51 8.54 -8.65 -11.64
C LEU A 51 7.07 -8.62 -11.19
N GLY A 52 6.31 -9.67 -11.54
CA GLY A 52 4.85 -9.66 -11.43
C GLY A 52 4.22 -8.91 -12.61
N SER A 53 3.10 -8.22 -12.39
CA SER A 53 2.46 -7.42 -13.44
C SER A 53 3.08 -6.03 -13.61
N ALA A 54 3.44 -5.37 -12.49
CA ALA A 54 4.10 -4.07 -12.51
C ALA A 54 4.96 -3.87 -11.24
N ARG A 55 6.00 -3.04 -11.33
CA ARG A 55 6.83 -2.63 -10.18
C ARG A 55 7.45 -1.26 -10.42
N LEU A 56 7.35 -0.39 -9.42
CA LEU A 56 8.09 0.87 -9.40
C LEU A 56 9.53 0.62 -8.96
N ILE A 57 10.47 1.21 -9.67
CA ILE A 57 11.88 1.24 -9.31
C ILE A 57 12.37 2.70 -9.26
N THR A 58 13.38 2.93 -8.43
CA THR A 58 14.04 4.22 -8.26
C THR A 58 15.47 4.16 -8.78
N GLY A 59 15.79 5.01 -9.75
CA GLY A 59 17.14 5.23 -10.28
C GLY A 59 17.75 6.53 -9.75
N GLU A 60 18.80 7.05 -10.40
CA GLU A 60 19.52 8.29 -10.08
C GLU A 60 18.63 9.56 -10.10
N GLY A 61 17.66 9.66 -9.18
CA GLY A 61 16.70 10.75 -9.12
C GLY A 61 15.45 10.59 -10.02
N HIS A 62 15.32 9.47 -10.72
CA HIS A 62 14.19 9.18 -11.61
C HIS A 62 13.37 7.98 -11.13
N TYR A 63 12.08 8.00 -11.46
CA TYR A 63 11.16 6.89 -11.19
C TYR A 63 10.81 6.18 -12.49
N THR A 64 10.89 4.85 -12.46
CA THR A 64 10.49 4.01 -13.59
C THR A 64 9.46 3.00 -13.12
N LEU A 65 8.30 2.97 -13.77
CA LEU A 65 7.30 1.92 -13.60
C LEU A 65 7.56 0.84 -14.65
N LEU A 66 8.10 -0.29 -14.23
CA LEU A 66 8.20 -1.48 -15.07
C LEU A 66 6.83 -2.14 -15.16
N VAL A 67 6.35 -2.44 -16.37
CA VAL A 67 5.06 -3.08 -16.63
C VAL A 67 5.28 -4.32 -17.48
N ARG A 68 4.95 -5.49 -16.93
CA ARG A 68 4.98 -6.76 -17.68
C ARG A 68 3.71 -6.97 -18.48
N SER A 69 2.57 -6.62 -17.88
CA SER A 69 1.24 -6.78 -18.47
C SER A 69 0.27 -5.75 -17.88
N PRO A 70 -0.76 -5.30 -18.63
CA PRO A 70 -1.71 -4.30 -18.17
C PRO A 70 -2.63 -4.85 -17.08
N ASP A 71 -2.24 -4.65 -15.83
CA ASP A 71 -3.05 -4.96 -14.65
C ASP A 71 -3.37 -3.68 -13.87
N LYS A 72 -4.67 -3.33 -13.82
CA LYS A 72 -5.14 -2.07 -13.22
C LYS A 72 -4.71 -1.95 -11.76
N PHE A 73 -4.89 -3.00 -10.95
CA PHE A 73 -4.57 -2.94 -9.53
C PHE A 73 -3.07 -2.78 -9.29
N SER A 74 -2.23 -3.59 -9.95
CA SER A 74 -0.78 -3.53 -9.79
C SER A 74 -0.23 -2.17 -10.22
N ILE A 75 -0.62 -1.66 -11.40
CA ILE A 75 -0.18 -0.35 -11.89
C ILE A 75 -0.62 0.76 -10.93
N TRP A 76 -1.89 0.77 -10.51
CA TRP A 76 -2.40 1.79 -9.60
C TRP A 76 -1.75 1.73 -8.22
N ARG A 77 -1.38 0.54 -7.75
CA ARG A 77 -0.66 0.35 -6.49
C ARG A 77 0.73 0.97 -6.54
N GLU A 78 1.47 0.74 -7.61
CA GLU A 78 2.80 1.34 -7.80
C GLU A 78 2.73 2.86 -7.97
N LEU A 79 1.74 3.39 -8.69
CA LEU A 79 1.51 4.82 -8.80
C LEU A 79 1.09 5.45 -7.46
N ALA A 80 0.31 4.73 -6.65
CA ALA A 80 -0.05 5.16 -5.31
C ALA A 80 1.14 5.17 -4.35
N PHE A 81 2.06 4.20 -4.46
CA PHE A 81 3.33 4.24 -3.73
C PHE A 81 4.19 5.42 -4.15
N LEU A 82 4.27 5.71 -5.46
CA LEU A 82 4.96 6.89 -5.94
C LEU A 82 4.42 8.16 -5.27
N GLU A 83 3.10 8.38 -5.29
CA GLU A 83 2.46 9.51 -4.58
C GLU A 83 2.83 9.54 -3.09
N ALA A 84 2.77 8.39 -2.41
CA ALA A 84 3.05 8.29 -0.98
C ALA A 84 4.51 8.60 -0.63
N MET A 85 5.45 8.35 -1.53
CA MET A 85 6.88 8.57 -1.33
C MET A 85 7.35 9.98 -1.68
N VAL A 86 6.61 10.71 -2.52
CA VAL A 86 7.05 12.04 -3.02
C VAL A 86 6.18 13.20 -2.54
N ASP A 87 4.91 13.01 -2.17
CA ASP A 87 4.11 14.07 -1.54
C ASP A 87 4.45 14.18 -0.04
N PRO A 88 5.04 15.29 0.42
CA PRO A 88 5.43 15.44 1.84
C PRO A 88 4.27 15.28 2.82
N ARG A 89 3.04 15.61 2.41
CA ARG A 89 1.85 15.46 3.25
C ARG A 89 1.54 13.98 3.47
N LEU A 90 1.69 13.16 2.44
CA LEU A 90 1.50 11.70 2.54
C LEU A 90 2.67 11.04 3.26
N MET A 91 3.91 11.47 2.98
CA MET A 91 5.11 11.00 3.70
C MET A 91 4.99 11.19 5.20
N SER A 92 4.43 12.32 5.66
CA SER A 92 4.24 12.62 7.09
C SER A 92 3.32 11.63 7.82
N ILE A 93 2.55 10.80 7.10
CA ILE A 93 1.68 9.79 7.69
C ILE A 93 2.47 8.55 8.11
N TRP A 94 3.38 8.07 7.28
CA TRP A 94 4.03 6.77 7.44
C TRP A 94 5.52 6.84 7.80
N SER A 95 6.18 7.95 7.50
CA SER A 95 7.61 8.12 7.80
C SER A 95 7.89 7.98 9.30
N THR A 96 8.97 7.27 9.62
CA THR A 96 9.39 7.05 11.01
C THR A 96 10.14 8.29 11.52
N PRO A 97 9.64 9.00 12.55
CA PRO A 97 10.38 10.11 13.16
C PRO A 97 11.71 9.63 13.74
N GLU A 98 12.71 10.52 13.80
CA GLU A 98 14.08 10.13 14.18
C GLU A 98 14.16 9.47 15.56
N GLN A 99 13.36 9.93 16.52
CA GLN A 99 13.36 9.37 17.86
C GLN A 99 12.91 7.89 17.92
N TYR A 100 12.27 7.35 16.88
CA TYR A 100 11.77 5.97 16.83
C TYR A 100 12.58 5.06 15.89
N ARG A 101 13.64 5.54 15.22
CA ARG A 101 14.38 4.74 14.20
C ARG A 101 14.98 3.43 14.72
N ASN A 102 15.34 3.37 15.99
CA ASN A 102 15.97 2.20 16.61
C ASN A 102 14.96 1.28 17.32
N GLU A 103 13.68 1.60 17.25
CA GLU A 103 12.64 0.82 17.91
C GLU A 103 12.24 -0.39 17.05
N GLY A 104 12.15 -1.57 17.68
CA GLY A 104 12.01 -2.84 16.98
C GLY A 104 10.76 -2.98 16.09
N ASP A 105 9.66 -2.29 16.43
CA ASP A 105 8.40 -2.37 15.69
C ASP A 105 8.12 -1.13 14.83
N ALA A 106 8.98 -0.10 14.89
CA ALA A 106 8.78 1.17 14.18
C ALA A 106 8.82 0.98 12.66
N LEU A 107 9.81 0.25 12.14
CA LEU A 107 9.90 -0.02 10.71
C LEU A 107 8.68 -0.79 10.20
N ALA A 108 8.22 -1.80 10.95
CA ALA A 108 7.04 -2.58 10.59
C ALA A 108 5.78 -1.72 10.53
N LEU A 109 5.58 -0.83 11.51
CA LEU A 109 4.47 0.12 11.49
C LEU A 109 4.58 1.11 10.31
N SER A 110 5.78 1.60 10.02
CA SER A 110 6.03 2.51 8.91
C SER A 110 5.62 1.89 7.57
N LEU A 111 6.00 0.64 7.33
CA LEU A 111 5.60 -0.11 6.13
C LEU A 111 4.10 -0.42 6.09
N ALA A 112 3.49 -0.77 7.24
CA ALA A 112 2.05 -0.97 7.32
C ALA A 112 1.28 0.30 6.95
N LEU A 113 1.73 1.47 7.44
CA LEU A 113 1.13 2.76 7.11
C LEU A 113 1.36 3.17 5.66
N LEU A 114 2.55 2.92 5.10
CA LEU A 114 2.82 3.15 3.68
C LEU A 114 1.85 2.35 2.80
N ASN A 115 1.65 1.08 3.10
CA ASN A 115 0.64 0.23 2.43
C ASN A 115 -0.77 0.82 2.55
N ARG A 116 -1.17 1.26 3.75
CA ARG A 116 -2.50 1.86 3.97
C ARG A 116 -2.68 3.20 3.28
N VAL A 117 -1.62 4.01 3.17
CA VAL A 117 -1.64 5.24 2.38
C VAL A 117 -1.84 4.91 0.91
N ALA A 118 -1.08 3.97 0.35
CA ALA A 118 -1.25 3.55 -1.05
C ALA A 118 -2.68 3.06 -1.33
N ASP A 119 -3.21 2.17 -0.48
CA ASP A 119 -4.58 1.68 -0.59
C ASP A 119 -5.62 2.79 -0.46
N PHE A 120 -5.40 3.76 0.44
CA PHE A 120 -6.27 4.93 0.58
C PHE A 120 -6.30 5.76 -0.72
N ARG A 121 -5.15 5.94 -1.37
CA ARG A 121 -5.06 6.63 -2.67
C ARG A 121 -5.77 5.90 -3.80
N ILE A 122 -5.77 4.56 -3.79
CA ILE A 122 -6.58 3.74 -4.70
C ILE A 122 -8.07 3.90 -4.37
N ALA A 123 -8.45 3.81 -3.08
CA ALA A 123 -9.84 3.86 -2.65
C ALA A 123 -10.54 5.18 -2.98
N LEU A 124 -9.81 6.30 -2.93
CA LEU A 124 -10.33 7.62 -3.36
C LEU A 124 -10.75 7.64 -4.83
N ARG A 125 -10.23 6.74 -5.66
CA ARG A 125 -10.47 6.66 -7.11
C ARG A 125 -11.41 5.52 -7.47
N ASP A 126 -11.15 4.34 -6.93
CA ASP A 126 -11.90 3.12 -7.20
C ASP A 126 -11.83 2.19 -5.98
N VAL A 127 -12.73 2.39 -5.01
CA VAL A 127 -12.81 1.52 -3.83
C VAL A 127 -13.13 0.07 -4.19
N LYS A 128 -13.83 -0.19 -5.30
CA LYS A 128 -14.17 -1.55 -5.72
C LYS A 128 -12.91 -2.32 -6.08
N LEU A 129 -12.01 -1.69 -6.84
CA LEU A 129 -10.71 -2.26 -7.19
C LEU A 129 -9.89 -2.66 -5.95
N LEU A 130 -9.86 -1.83 -4.91
CA LEU A 130 -9.20 -2.17 -3.65
C LEU A 130 -9.89 -3.37 -2.97
N THR A 131 -11.21 -3.29 -2.80
CA THR A 131 -11.95 -4.29 -2.02
C THR A 131 -12.09 -5.64 -2.72
N SER A 132 -11.99 -5.72 -4.04
CA SER A 132 -11.99 -6.99 -4.78
C SER A 132 -10.67 -7.77 -4.64
N SER A 133 -9.57 -7.07 -4.35
CA SER A 133 -8.26 -7.70 -4.07
C SER A 133 -8.15 -8.25 -2.64
N PHE A 134 -9.14 -7.94 -1.79
CA PHE A 134 -9.08 -8.24 -0.36
C PHE A 134 -9.48 -9.69 -0.08
N SER A 135 -8.59 -10.41 0.62
CA SER A 135 -8.80 -11.80 1.01
C SER A 135 -9.04 -11.93 2.52
N PRO A 136 -10.26 -12.33 2.95
CA PRO A 136 -10.55 -12.59 4.35
C PRO A 136 -9.79 -13.67 5.08
N GLY A 137 -9.25 -14.63 4.35
CA GLY A 137 -8.48 -15.71 4.97
C GLY A 137 -7.20 -15.24 5.63
N ASP A 138 -6.69 -14.05 5.26
CA ASP A 138 -5.34 -13.60 5.63
C ASP A 138 -5.32 -12.76 6.92
N LEU A 139 -6.48 -12.58 7.57
CA LEU A 139 -6.63 -11.73 8.76
C LEU A 139 -7.35 -12.44 9.92
N PRO A 140 -7.00 -12.12 11.17
CA PRO A 140 -5.79 -11.43 11.62
C PRO A 140 -4.54 -12.28 11.48
N VAL A 141 -3.41 -11.61 11.44
CA VAL A 141 -2.09 -12.26 11.50
C VAL A 141 -1.71 -12.39 12.97
N ASP A 142 -1.66 -13.61 13.48
CA ASP A 142 -1.26 -13.91 14.84
C ASP A 142 0.21 -14.37 14.89
N VAL A 143 1.03 -13.64 15.64
CA VAL A 143 2.46 -13.91 15.86
C VAL A 143 2.78 -13.78 17.35
N ASP A 144 4.02 -14.12 17.74
CA ASP A 144 4.45 -14.23 19.14
C ASP A 144 4.32 -12.94 20.00
N ASP A 145 4.11 -11.77 19.38
CA ASP A 145 3.98 -10.47 20.06
C ASP A 145 2.71 -9.74 19.60
N LEU A 146 1.90 -9.30 20.58
CA LEU A 146 0.62 -8.63 20.32
C LEU A 146 0.77 -7.37 19.45
N ARG A 147 1.81 -6.55 19.67
CA ARG A 147 2.00 -5.32 18.87
C ARG A 147 2.30 -5.68 17.43
N ARG A 148 3.14 -6.69 17.20
CA ARG A 148 3.41 -7.20 15.85
C ARG A 148 2.17 -7.80 15.20
N SER A 149 1.36 -8.57 15.93
CA SER A 149 0.07 -9.07 15.41
C SER A 149 -0.85 -7.93 14.96
N LEU A 150 -0.94 -6.85 15.76
CA LEU A 150 -1.73 -5.66 15.42
C LEU A 150 -1.17 -4.93 14.18
N ILE A 151 0.16 -4.77 14.08
CA ILE A 151 0.82 -4.11 12.94
C ILE A 151 0.64 -4.92 11.66
N TYR A 152 0.86 -6.24 11.69
CA TYR A 152 0.73 -7.09 10.52
C TYR A 152 -0.71 -7.25 10.06
N THR A 153 -1.66 -7.33 11.01
CA THR A 153 -3.08 -7.26 10.69
C THR A 153 -3.42 -5.90 10.04
N LEU A 154 -2.92 -4.78 10.59
CA LEU A 154 -3.10 -3.45 9.99
C LEU A 154 -2.46 -3.34 8.60
N ALA A 155 -1.38 -4.06 8.31
CA ALA A 155 -0.72 -4.07 7.01
C ALA A 155 -1.53 -4.80 5.92
N LEU A 156 -2.51 -5.63 6.30
CA LEU A 156 -3.38 -6.38 5.38
C LEU A 156 -4.86 -5.94 5.39
N ASP A 157 -5.31 -5.27 6.44
CA ASP A 157 -6.67 -4.71 6.56
C ASP A 157 -6.95 -3.50 5.65
N VAL A 158 -7.40 -3.77 4.43
CA VAL A 158 -7.81 -2.72 3.46
C VAL A 158 -9.06 -1.97 3.91
N THR A 159 -9.82 -2.48 4.89
CA THR A 159 -11.04 -1.81 5.35
C THR A 159 -10.70 -0.50 6.07
N VAL A 160 -9.51 -0.39 6.67
CA VAL A 160 -8.99 0.87 7.22
C VAL A 160 -8.91 1.92 6.12
N SER A 161 -8.28 1.59 4.98
CA SER A 161 -8.12 2.52 3.86
C SER A 161 -9.45 2.87 3.20
N ALA A 162 -10.38 1.92 3.07
CA ALA A 162 -11.72 2.19 2.58
C ALA A 162 -12.50 3.15 3.51
N ALA A 163 -12.42 2.96 4.83
CA ALA A 163 -13.03 3.85 5.80
C ALA A 163 -12.43 5.26 5.75
N LEU A 164 -11.11 5.37 5.65
CA LEU A 164 -10.39 6.65 5.50
C LEU A 164 -10.82 7.40 4.23
N ALA A 165 -11.12 6.68 3.15
CA ALA A 165 -11.65 7.24 1.90
C ALA A 165 -13.15 7.63 1.97
N GLY A 166 -13.80 7.46 3.12
CA GLY A 166 -15.21 7.83 3.35
C GLY A 166 -16.21 6.70 3.11
N PHE A 167 -15.75 5.48 2.80
CA PHE A 167 -16.61 4.31 2.55
C PHE A 167 -16.88 3.51 3.84
N SER A 168 -17.21 4.18 4.93
CA SER A 168 -17.32 3.55 6.27
C SER A 168 -18.30 2.38 6.32
N SER A 169 -19.47 2.48 5.67
CA SER A 169 -20.46 1.40 5.64
C SER A 169 -19.94 0.15 4.93
N LEU A 170 -19.26 0.33 3.79
CA LEU A 170 -18.64 -0.76 3.04
C LEU A 170 -17.47 -1.37 3.83
N ALA A 171 -16.64 -0.52 4.43
CA ALA A 171 -15.53 -0.95 5.27
C ALA A 171 -16.01 -1.80 6.46
N GLU A 172 -17.12 -1.42 7.09
CA GLU A 172 -17.71 -2.18 8.19
C GLU A 172 -18.36 -3.48 7.69
N GLU A 173 -19.12 -3.45 6.59
CA GLU A 173 -19.69 -4.66 5.99
C GLU A 173 -18.60 -5.68 5.65
N LEU A 174 -17.51 -5.21 5.04
CA LEU A 174 -16.34 -6.04 4.81
C LEU A 174 -15.83 -6.53 6.15
N TYR A 175 -15.37 -5.66 7.06
CA TYR A 175 -14.80 -6.06 8.36
C TYR A 175 -15.64 -7.11 9.13
N LEU A 176 -16.97 -7.02 9.11
CA LEU A 176 -17.88 -7.99 9.75
C LEU A 176 -17.80 -9.40 9.14
N LYS A 177 -17.43 -9.56 7.87
CA LYS A 177 -17.24 -10.87 7.20
C LYS A 177 -16.04 -11.66 7.76
N TYR A 178 -15.16 -11.02 8.54
CA TYR A 178 -13.88 -11.57 9.07
C TYR A 178 -13.97 -11.83 10.58
N ARG A 179 -15.16 -11.61 11.18
CA ARG A 179 -15.37 -11.42 12.62
C ARG A 179 -15.28 -12.70 13.49
N GLN A 180 -14.61 -13.76 13.03
CA GLN A 180 -14.57 -15.08 13.67
C GLN A 180 -13.26 -15.44 14.41
N ILE A 181 -12.34 -14.51 14.67
CA ILE A 181 -10.96 -14.87 15.11
C ILE A 181 -10.56 -14.20 16.47
N PRO A 182 -9.82 -14.90 17.36
CA PRO A 182 -9.50 -14.53 18.76
C PRO A 182 -8.93 -13.13 19.09
N LEU A 183 -8.43 -12.35 18.14
CA LEU A 183 -7.90 -10.98 18.40
C LEU A 183 -8.91 -9.86 18.19
N LYS A 184 -10.14 -10.21 17.81
CA LYS A 184 -11.18 -9.29 17.35
C LYS A 184 -11.39 -8.06 18.23
N ASP A 185 -11.50 -8.19 19.55
CA ASP A 185 -11.86 -7.03 20.39
C ASP A 185 -10.69 -6.06 20.60
N ILE A 186 -9.46 -6.57 20.67
CA ILE A 186 -8.27 -5.73 20.75
C ILE A 186 -8.02 -5.06 19.39
N TYR A 187 -8.05 -5.84 18.31
CA TYR A 187 -7.86 -5.30 16.98
C TYR A 187 -8.96 -4.33 16.57
N THR A 188 -10.23 -4.57 16.91
CA THR A 188 -11.32 -3.61 16.63
C THR A 188 -11.03 -2.25 17.27
N ARG A 189 -10.59 -2.23 18.53
CA ARG A 189 -10.21 -0.99 19.23
C ARG A 189 -9.02 -0.30 18.55
N PHE A 190 -8.00 -1.08 18.19
CA PHE A 190 -6.83 -0.58 17.48
C PHE A 190 -7.18 -0.01 16.10
N ARG A 191 -7.91 -0.77 15.27
CA ARG A 191 -8.44 -0.36 13.96
C ARG A 191 -9.20 0.96 14.04
N ASN A 192 -10.14 1.06 14.98
CA ASN A 192 -10.92 2.29 15.15
C ASN A 192 -10.04 3.47 15.59
N PHE A 193 -9.03 3.22 16.43
CA PHE A 193 -8.05 4.25 16.79
C PHE A 193 -7.26 4.71 15.57
N VAL A 194 -6.77 3.79 14.74
CA VAL A 194 -6.01 4.07 13.50
C VAL A 194 -6.84 4.90 12.52
N ILE A 195 -8.10 4.54 12.28
CA ILE A 195 -8.99 5.29 11.37
C ILE A 195 -9.14 6.77 11.81
N ASN A 196 -9.17 7.03 13.12
CA ASN A 196 -9.32 8.38 13.66
C ASN A 196 -7.98 9.13 13.82
N ASN A 197 -6.85 8.43 13.83
CA ASN A 197 -5.52 8.98 14.13
C ASN A 197 -4.48 8.49 13.12
N PHE A 198 -4.81 8.53 11.82
CA PHE A 198 -4.02 7.93 10.76
C PHE A 198 -2.69 8.65 10.49
N LYS A 199 -1.75 8.51 11.43
CA LYS A 199 -0.37 9.01 11.43
C LYS A 199 0.49 8.12 12.31
N PHE A 200 1.78 8.01 11.97
CA PHE A 200 2.75 7.16 12.66
C PHE A 200 2.76 7.36 14.18
N GLU A 201 3.02 8.58 14.64
CA GLU A 201 3.30 8.84 16.05
C GLU A 201 2.12 8.54 17.00
N PRO A 202 0.88 8.98 16.71
CA PRO A 202 -0.28 8.58 17.51
C PRO A 202 -0.45 7.07 17.62
N ILE A 203 -0.26 6.34 16.52
CA ILE A 203 -0.46 4.88 16.46
C ILE A 203 0.65 4.16 17.22
N TYR A 204 1.90 4.59 17.05
CA TYR A 204 3.04 4.03 17.76
C TYR A 204 2.88 4.20 19.28
N ASN A 205 2.50 5.40 19.72
CA ASN A 205 2.24 5.68 21.14
C ASN A 205 1.10 4.81 21.70
N TYR A 206 0.03 4.59 20.93
CA TYR A 206 -1.05 3.70 21.33
C TYR A 206 -0.58 2.24 21.51
N LEU A 207 0.26 1.74 20.59
CA LEU A 207 0.85 0.40 20.69
C LEU A 207 1.74 0.24 21.92
N LEU A 208 2.53 1.26 22.28
CA LEU A 208 3.34 1.27 23.51
C LEU A 208 2.49 1.18 24.78
N LEU A 209 1.29 1.74 24.79
CA LEU A 209 0.37 1.67 25.93
C LEU A 209 -0.26 0.28 26.06
N LEU A 210 -0.58 -0.38 24.95
CA LEU A 210 -1.13 -1.74 24.95
C LEU A 210 -0.11 -2.80 25.38
N GLY A 211 1.17 -2.60 25.07
CA GLY A 211 2.24 -3.52 25.42
C GLY A 211 2.71 -3.47 26.89
N ARG A 212 2.17 -2.56 27.71
CA ARG A 212 2.51 -2.50 29.14
C ARG A 212 1.68 -3.52 29.92
N PRO A 213 2.29 -4.44 30.70
CA PRO A 213 1.53 -5.28 31.60
C PRO A 213 0.75 -4.39 32.57
N SER A 214 -0.54 -4.70 32.76
CA SER A 214 -1.35 -4.10 33.81
C SER A 214 -0.64 -4.38 35.14
N ARG A 215 -0.23 -3.32 35.85
CA ARG A 215 0.31 -3.44 37.20
C ARG A 215 -0.76 -3.93 38.17
#